data_AF-A0A3R7FQD3-F1
#
_entry.id   AF-A0A3R7FQD3-F1
#
_cell.length_a   1.000
_cell.length_b   1.000
_cell.length_c   1.000
_cell.angle_alpha   90.00
_cell.angle_beta   90.00
_cell.angle_gamma   90.00
#
_symmetry.space_group_name_H-M   'P 1'
#
loop_
_entity.id
_entity.type
_entity.pdbx_description
1 polymer ?
#
loop_
_entity_poly.entity_id
_entity_poly.type
_entity_poly.pdbx_seq_one_letter_code
_entity_poly.pdbx_strand_id
1 'polypeptide(L)'
;MENVTTRMSDEELDLVARLADATDASRSDAIRQAIQRGAREELIRVALQRYQDGEVGMRGAAELAGLTIAEMMAEANDRGVMTNYDEADLADDVDALR
;
A
#
# COMPACT_ATOMS: atom_id res chain seq x y z
N MET A 1 14.51 -10.96 14.26
CA MET A 1 14.96 -9.97 13.25
C MET A 1 16.09 -10.60 12.47
N GLU A 2 16.13 -10.37 11.17
CA GLU A 2 17.20 -10.81 10.28
C GLU A 2 17.97 -9.59 9.76
N ASN A 3 19.26 -9.72 9.53
CA ASN A 3 20.09 -8.64 8.99
C ASN A 3 19.99 -8.63 7.46
N VAL A 4 19.70 -7.47 6.88
CA VAL A 4 19.67 -7.25 5.44
C VAL A 4 20.75 -6.24 5.08
N THR A 5 21.59 -6.57 4.10
CA THR A 5 22.65 -5.69 3.59
C THR A 5 22.37 -5.36 2.13
N THR A 6 22.36 -4.07 1.79
CA THR A 6 22.25 -3.60 0.40
C THR A 6 23.18 -2.41 0.19
N ARG A 7 23.48 -2.10 -1.07
CA ARG A 7 24.21 -0.88 -1.45
C ARG A 7 23.21 0.25 -1.66
N MET A 8 23.56 1.44 -1.19
CA MET A 8 22.77 2.67 -1.32
C MET A 8 23.68 3.76 -1.87
N SER A 9 23.13 4.61 -2.72
CA SER A 9 23.76 5.84 -3.19
C SER A 9 23.88 6.88 -2.07
N ASP A 10 24.74 7.88 -2.27
CA ASP A 10 24.90 8.97 -1.30
C ASP A 10 23.58 9.74 -1.10
N GLU A 11 22.78 9.92 -2.15
CA GLU A 11 21.47 10.58 -2.08
C GLU A 11 20.48 9.82 -1.19
N GLU A 12 20.43 8.49 -1.32
CA GLU A 12 19.56 7.65 -0.47
C GLU A 12 20.02 7.67 0.99
N LEU A 13 21.33 7.67 1.24
CA LEU A 13 21.89 7.78 2.59
C LEU A 13 21.55 9.14 3.22
N ASP A 14 21.62 10.23 2.45
CA ASP A 14 21.26 11.58 2.90
C ASP A 14 19.75 11.70 3.17
N LEU A 15 18.90 11.04 2.37
CA LEU A 15 17.46 10.98 2.62
C LEU A 15 17.15 10.28 3.95
N VAL A 16 17.78 9.13 4.19
CA VAL A 16 17.61 8.38 5.45
C VAL A 16 18.13 9.17 6.64
N ALA A 17 19.27 9.85 6.51
CA ALA A 17 19.82 10.68 7.57
C ALA A 17 18.85 11.80 7.96
N ARG A 18 18.30 12.53 6.99
CA ARG A 18 17.29 13.57 7.23
C ARG A 18 16.04 13.03 7.90
N LEU A 19 15.58 11.83 7.51
CA LEU A 19 14.43 11.19 8.15
C LEU A 19 14.73 10.83 9.61
N ALA A 20 15.91 10.26 9.88
CA ALA A 20 16.36 9.93 11.24
C ALA A 20 16.40 11.17 12.14
N ASP A 21 17.01 12.26 11.66
CA ASP A 21 17.09 13.53 12.38
C ASP A 21 15.70 14.15 12.64
N ALA A 22 14.82 14.15 11.63
CA ALA A 22 13.48 14.72 11.73
C ALA A 22 12.55 13.92 12.69
N THR A 23 12.87 12.65 12.94
CA THR A 23 12.05 11.76 13.77
C THR A 23 12.71 11.42 15.11
N ASP A 24 13.87 11.99 15.41
CA ASP A 24 14.69 11.68 16.59
C ASP A 24 14.91 10.16 16.75
N ALA A 25 15.20 9.48 15.63
CA ALA A 25 15.28 8.03 15.54
C ALA A 25 16.67 7.56 15.08
N SER A 26 16.99 6.29 15.34
CA SER A 26 18.22 5.72 14.78
C SER A 26 18.14 5.59 13.26
N ARG A 27 19.29 5.55 12.58
CA ARG A 27 19.35 5.30 11.13
C ARG A 27 18.61 4.01 10.74
N SER A 28 18.75 2.95 11.54
CA SER A 28 18.07 1.67 11.31
C SER A 28 16.55 1.77 11.47
N ASP A 29 16.07 2.56 12.44
CA ASP A 29 14.63 2.83 12.62
C ASP A 29 14.07 3.62 11.44
N ALA A 30 14.78 4.66 11.00
CA ALA A 30 14.41 5.45 9.84
C ALA A 30 14.32 4.60 8.56
N ILE A 31 15.31 3.73 8.31
CA ILE A 31 15.28 2.78 7.18
C ILE A 31 14.08 1.87 7.27
N ARG A 32 13.85 1.24 8.43
CA ARG A 32 12.70 0.33 8.61
C ARG A 32 11.37 1.04 8.38
N GLN A 33 11.20 2.23 8.94
CA GLN A 33 9.98 3.02 8.77
C GLN A 33 9.78 3.40 7.30
N ALA A 34 10.82 3.85 6.61
CA ALA A 34 10.76 4.21 5.20
C ALA A 34 10.37 3.00 4.33
N ILE A 35 11.01 1.84 4.55
CA ILE A 35 10.69 0.61 3.82
C ILE A 35 9.26 0.18 4.09
N GLN A 36 8.82 0.16 5.35
CA GLN A 36 7.47 -0.28 5.69
C GLN A 36 6.39 0.61 5.05
N ARG A 37 6.58 1.93 5.12
CA ARG A 37 5.64 2.89 4.51
C ARG A 37 5.67 2.83 2.99
N GLY A 38 6.87 2.83 2.41
CA GLY A 38 7.06 2.78 0.96
C GLY A 38 6.51 1.49 0.36
N ALA A 39 6.85 0.33 0.94
CA ALA A 39 6.37 -0.95 0.45
C ALA A 39 4.85 -1.09 0.54
N ARG A 40 4.23 -0.64 1.66
CA ARG A 40 2.78 -0.66 1.80
C ARG A 40 2.10 0.20 0.72
N GLU A 41 2.58 1.42 0.52
CA GLU A 41 2.03 2.33 -0.48
C GLU A 41 2.22 1.82 -1.91
N GLU A 42 3.37 1.21 -2.23
CA GLU A 42 3.58 0.56 -3.54
C GLU A 42 2.64 -0.63 -3.77
N LEU A 43 2.39 -1.45 -2.74
CA LEU A 43 1.44 -2.56 -2.85
C LEU A 43 0.01 -2.07 -3.12
N ILE A 44 -0.42 -0.97 -2.49
CA ILE A 44 -1.72 -0.34 -2.76
C ILE A 44 -1.78 0.14 -4.22
N ARG A 45 -0.74 0.83 -4.71
CA ARG A 45 -0.67 1.26 -6.11
C ARG A 45 -0.79 0.10 -7.09
N VAL A 46 -0.02 -0.96 -6.88
CA VAL A 46 -0.05 -2.15 -7.74
C VAL A 46 -1.42 -2.84 -7.68
N ALA A 47 -2.02 -2.96 -6.50
CA ALA A 47 -3.33 -3.56 -6.32
C ALA A 47 -4.43 -2.80 -7.08
N LEU A 48 -4.44 -1.47 -6.95
CA LEU A 48 -5.41 -0.62 -7.64
C LEU A 48 -5.22 -0.64 -9.15
N GLN A 49 -3.98 -0.64 -9.63
CA GLN A 49 -3.70 -0.77 -11.07
C GLN A 49 -4.29 -2.07 -11.63
N ARG A 50 -4.03 -3.21 -10.96
CA ARG A 50 -4.58 -4.51 -11.38
C ARG A 50 -6.10 -4.56 -11.31
N TYR A 51 -6.70 -3.88 -10.34
CA TYR A 51 -8.15 -3.74 -10.24
C TYR A 51 -8.72 -2.95 -11.42
N GLN A 52 -8.10 -1.81 -11.77
CA GLN A 52 -8.51 -0.99 -12.91
C GLN A 52 -8.38 -1.74 -14.24
N ASP A 53 -7.32 -2.54 -14.38
CA ASP A 53 -7.08 -3.37 -15.56
C ASP A 53 -8.01 -4.60 -15.63
N GLY A 54 -8.84 -4.83 -14.60
CA GLY A 54 -9.78 -5.94 -14.51
C GLY A 54 -9.13 -7.30 -14.22
N GLU A 55 -7.85 -7.31 -13.83
CA GLU A 55 -7.11 -8.54 -13.50
C GLU A 55 -7.56 -9.15 -12.16
N VAL A 56 -8.03 -8.29 -11.24
CA VAL A 56 -8.56 -8.68 -9.94
C VAL A 56 -9.81 -7.87 -9.62
N GLY A 57 -10.76 -8.45 -8.88
CA GLY A 57 -11.84 -7.69 -8.24
C GLY A 57 -11.37 -6.99 -6.96
N MET A 58 -12.26 -6.21 -6.34
CA MET A 58 -11.95 -5.40 -5.13
C MET A 58 -11.35 -6.23 -3.98
N ARG A 59 -11.89 -7.44 -3.74
CA ARG A 59 -11.37 -8.38 -2.74
C ARG A 59 -9.93 -8.81 -3.02
N GLY A 60 -9.61 -9.15 -4.28
CA GLY A 60 -8.27 -9.57 -4.68
C GLY A 60 -7.25 -8.42 -4.59
N ALA A 61 -7.67 -7.20 -4.91
CA ALA A 61 -6.85 -6.01 -4.69
C ALA A 61 -6.56 -5.81 -3.20
N ALA A 62 -7.58 -5.89 -2.33
CA ALA A 62 -7.43 -5.75 -0.89
C ALA A 62 -6.44 -6.79 -0.32
N GLU A 63 -6.56 -8.06 -0.72
CA GLU A 63 -5.62 -9.12 -0.33
C GLU A 63 -4.18 -8.81 -0.76
N LEU A 64 -3.97 -8.33 -2.00
CA LEU A 64 -2.64 -7.99 -2.52
C LEU A 64 -1.98 -6.85 -1.73
N ALA A 65 -2.76 -5.86 -1.30
CA ALA A 65 -2.28 -4.74 -0.50
C ALA A 65 -2.21 -5.02 1.00
N GLY A 66 -2.70 -6.17 1.46
CA GLY A 66 -2.81 -6.48 2.88
C GLY A 66 -3.79 -5.57 3.63
N LEU A 67 -4.88 -5.18 2.95
CA LEU A 67 -5.95 -4.33 3.48
C LEU A 67 -7.25 -5.13 3.60
N THR A 68 -8.20 -4.61 4.37
CA THR A 68 -9.60 -5.03 4.25
C THR A 68 -10.22 -4.50 2.97
N ILE A 69 -11.32 -5.12 2.52
CA ILE A 69 -12.07 -4.66 1.33
C ILE A 69 -12.52 -3.20 1.51
N ALA A 70 -12.99 -2.84 2.71
CA ALA A 70 -13.43 -1.48 3.01
C ALA A 70 -12.28 -0.45 2.93
N GLU A 71 -11.09 -0.78 3.45
CA GLU A 71 -9.91 0.09 3.33
C GLU A 71 -9.47 0.23 1.87
N MET A 72 -9.51 -0.85 1.08
CA MET A 72 -9.17 -0.78 -0.34
C MET A 72 -10.19 0.07 -1.14
N MET A 73 -11.48 -0.06 -0.83
CA MET A 73 -12.51 0.81 -1.41
C MET A 73 -12.28 2.28 -1.06
N ALA A 74 -11.87 2.59 0.18
CA ALA A 74 -11.53 3.95 0.57
C ALA A 74 -10.33 4.48 -0.26
N GLU A 75 -9.25 3.70 -0.39
CA GLU A 75 -8.10 4.06 -1.24
C GLU A 75 -8.50 4.26 -2.70
N ALA A 76 -9.37 3.38 -3.24
CA ALA A 76 -9.86 3.48 -4.60
C ALA A 76 -10.71 4.75 -4.81
N ASN A 77 -11.56 5.09 -3.85
CA ASN A 77 -12.40 6.28 -3.90
C ASN A 77 -11.56 7.57 -3.80
N ASP A 78 -10.63 7.64 -2.84
CA ASP A 78 -9.77 8.80 -2.61
C ASP A 78 -8.87 9.10 -3.82
N ARG A 79 -8.51 8.06 -4.59
CA ARG A 79 -7.71 8.15 -5.82
C ARG A 79 -8.55 8.26 -7.09
N GLY A 80 -9.88 8.21 -7.00
CA GLY A 80 -10.80 8.35 -8.13
C GLY A 80 -10.79 7.16 -9.10
N VAL A 81 -10.54 5.94 -8.62
CA VAL A 81 -10.34 4.73 -9.44
C VAL A 81 -11.45 3.69 -9.26
N MET A 82 -12.62 4.07 -8.74
CA MET A 82 -13.80 3.20 -8.54
C MET A 82 -14.53 2.79 -9.85
N THR A 83 -13.90 2.94 -11.02
CA THR A 83 -14.57 2.80 -12.33
C THR A 83 -15.12 1.40 -12.60
N ASN A 84 -14.57 0.37 -11.95
CA ASN A 84 -15.00 -1.03 -12.11
C ASN A 84 -15.88 -1.50 -10.94
N TYR A 85 -16.46 -0.60 -10.14
CA TYR A 85 -17.36 -0.94 -9.02
C TYR A 85 -18.76 -0.50 -9.38
N ASP A 86 -19.70 -1.45 -9.48
CA ASP A 86 -21.09 -1.18 -9.83
C ASP A 86 -22.10 -1.64 -8.76
N GLU A 87 -23.39 -1.50 -9.07
CA GLU A 87 -24.48 -1.88 -8.17
C GLU A 87 -24.51 -3.39 -7.87
N ALA A 88 -24.04 -4.23 -8.79
CA ALA A 88 -23.98 -5.67 -8.59
C ALA A 88 -22.86 -6.04 -7.61
N ASP A 89 -21.69 -5.40 -7.73
CA ASP A 89 -20.59 -5.57 -6.77
C ASP A 89 -21.03 -5.21 -5.34
N LEU A 90 -21.78 -4.12 -5.19
CA LEU A 90 -22.33 -3.71 -3.89
C LEU A 90 -23.32 -4.73 -3.33
N ALA A 91 -24.18 -5.30 -4.16
CA ALA A 91 -25.14 -6.31 -3.74
C ALA A 91 -24.44 -7.57 -3.22
N ASP A 92 -23.41 -8.04 -3.93
CA ASP A 92 -22.59 -9.19 -3.56
C ASP A 92 -21.86 -8.96 -2.22
N ASP A 93 -21.30 -7.76 -2.01
CA ASP A 93 -20.65 -7.39 -0.76
C ASP A 93 -21.64 -7.36 0.43
N VAL A 94 -22.87 -6.87 0.22
CA VAL A 94 -23.92 -6.88 1.25
C VAL A 94 -24.39 -8.30 1.58
N ASP A 95 -24.54 -9.15 0.58
CA ASP A 95 -24.93 -10.55 0.79
C ASP A 95 -23.85 -11.33 1.55
N ALA A 96 -22.57 -11.03 1.34
CA ALA A 96 -21.47 -11.64 2.08
C ALA A 96 -21.46 -11.30 3.59
N LEU A 97 -22.25 -10.32 4.05
CA LEU A 97 -22.39 -9.94 5.46
C LEU A 97 -23.55 -10.61 6.20
N ARG A 98 -24.38 -11.40 5.50
CA ARG A 98 -25.53 -12.13 6.06
C ARG A 98 -25.14 -13.51 6.58
#